data_AF-A0A819T1F1-F1
#
_entry.id   AF-A0A819T1F1-F1
#
_cell.length_a   1.000
_cell.length_b   1.000
_cell.length_c   1.000
_cell.angle_alpha   90.00
_cell.angle_beta   90.00
_cell.angle_gamma   90.00
#
_symmetry.space_group_name_H-M   'P 1'
#
loop_
_entity.id
_entity.type
_entity.pdbx_description
1 polymer ?
#
loop_
_entity_poly.entity_id
_entity_poly.type
_entity_poly.pdbx_seq_one_letter_code
_entity_poly.pdbx_strand_id
1 'polypeptide(L)'
;MTQIAKEKLLTLLLEYPKPVGIVMGYGTAGFRARADTLPWQMIRIGLLAAMRSKVKQACVGAMITASHNPEQDNGVKLIDPYGEMLDQTWEVYANNLSMLDDDIHVLWDYLETLMTQLNIQPHDEAIVAIAYDTR
;
A
#
# COMPACT_ATOMS: atom_id res chain seq x y z
N MET A 1 14.24 -8.40 5.85
CA MET A 1 12.97 -8.98 6.37
C MET A 1 13.10 -10.51 6.46
N THR A 2 12.06 -11.30 6.81
CA THR A 2 12.19 -12.78 6.95
C THR A 2 11.84 -13.53 5.66
N GLN A 3 12.42 -14.72 5.46
CA GLN A 3 12.11 -15.60 4.32
C GLN A 3 10.61 -15.95 4.26
N ILE A 4 9.99 -16.23 5.41
CA ILE A 4 8.55 -16.53 5.51
C ILE A 4 7.70 -15.36 5.00
N ALA A 5 8.09 -14.11 5.30
CA ALA A 5 7.37 -12.94 4.79
C ALA A 5 7.52 -12.80 3.27
N LYS A 6 8.69 -13.14 2.71
CA LYS A 6 8.93 -13.13 1.26
C LYS A 6 8.04 -14.13 0.53
N GLU A 7 7.94 -15.34 1.07
CA GLU A 7 7.09 -16.40 0.51
C GLU A 7 5.60 -16.03 0.55
N LYS A 8 5.12 -15.47 1.67
CA LYS A 8 3.74 -14.97 1.76
C LYS A 8 3.46 -13.85 0.75
N LEU A 9 4.40 -12.92 0.58
CA LEU A 9 4.27 -11.87 -0.43
C LEU A 9 4.21 -12.47 -1.84
N LEU A 10 5.10 -13.42 -2.16
CA LEU A 10 5.06 -14.11 -3.45
C LEU A 10 3.72 -14.78 -3.71
N THR A 11 3.14 -15.47 -2.72
CA THR A 11 1.80 -16.07 -2.86
C THR A 11 0.75 -15.01 -3.21
N LEU A 12 0.76 -13.86 -2.53
CA LEU A 12 -0.18 -12.78 -2.81
C LEU A 12 -0.01 -12.18 -4.22
N LEU A 13 1.23 -12.00 -4.68
CA LEU A 13 1.49 -11.48 -6.04
C LEU A 13 1.02 -12.45 -7.12
N LEU A 14 1.14 -13.76 -6.88
CA LEU A 14 0.65 -14.79 -7.81
C LEU A 14 -0.89 -14.88 -7.82
N GLU A 15 -1.53 -14.69 -6.66
CA GLU A 15 -2.99 -14.74 -6.53
C GLU A 15 -3.66 -13.48 -7.08
N TYR A 16 -3.03 -12.31 -6.92
CA TYR A 16 -3.55 -11.01 -7.36
C TYR A 16 -2.52 -10.28 -8.25
N PRO A 17 -2.28 -10.75 -9.48
CA PRO A 17 -1.27 -10.19 -10.35
C PRO A 17 -1.64 -8.78 -10.84
N LYS A 18 -0.64 -7.92 -10.95
CA LYS A 18 -0.70 -6.61 -11.58
C LYS A 18 -1.07 -6.77 -13.06
N PRO A 19 -2.18 -6.17 -13.52
CA PRO A 19 -2.56 -6.19 -14.93
C PRO A 19 -1.49 -5.53 -15.82
N VAL A 20 -1.29 -6.07 -17.03
CA VAL A 20 -0.34 -5.52 -18.00
C VAL A 20 -0.80 -4.14 -18.46
N GLY A 21 0.10 -3.16 -18.45
CA GLY A 21 -0.13 -1.82 -18.99
C GLY A 21 -0.97 -0.89 -18.10
N ILE A 22 -1.34 -1.31 -16.89
CA ILE A 22 -2.03 -0.43 -15.94
C ILE A 22 -1.03 0.54 -15.30
N VAL A 23 -1.41 1.81 -15.24
CA VAL A 23 -0.68 2.85 -14.52
C VAL A 23 -1.66 3.54 -13.58
N MET A 24 -1.32 3.57 -12.29
CA MET A 24 -2.12 4.25 -11.27
C MET A 24 -1.26 5.30 -10.56
N GLY A 25 -1.89 6.42 -10.22
CA GLY A 25 -1.28 7.48 -9.42
C GLY A 25 -1.98 7.62 -8.07
N TYR A 26 -1.20 7.72 -7.00
CA TYR A 26 -1.65 8.16 -5.69
C TYR A 26 -1.67 9.69 -5.72
N GLY A 27 -2.85 10.28 -5.48
CA GLY A 27 -2.99 11.72 -5.27
C GLY A 27 -3.72 12.02 -3.96
N THR A 28 -4.26 13.22 -3.83
CA THR A 28 -4.95 13.72 -2.62
C THR A 28 -5.98 12.74 -2.04
N ALA A 29 -6.64 11.96 -2.88
CA ALA A 29 -7.70 11.02 -2.48
C ALA A 29 -7.26 9.55 -2.44
N GLY A 30 -5.95 9.29 -2.49
CA GLY A 30 -5.38 7.95 -2.62
C GLY A 30 -5.49 7.37 -4.02
N PHE A 31 -5.44 6.04 -4.13
CA PHE A 31 -5.70 5.34 -5.38
C PHE A 31 -7.20 5.15 -5.58
N ARG A 32 -7.69 5.40 -6.80
CA ARG A 32 -9.05 5.09 -7.23
C ARG A 32 -9.04 4.52 -8.63
N ALA A 33 -9.76 3.44 -8.82
CA ALA A 33 -9.94 2.79 -10.11
C ALA A 33 -11.18 1.89 -10.05
N ARG A 34 -11.48 1.18 -11.13
CA ARG A 34 -12.49 0.11 -11.08
C ARG A 34 -12.08 -0.95 -10.07
N ALA A 35 -13.03 -1.41 -9.26
CA ALA A 35 -12.79 -2.35 -8.17
C ALA A 35 -12.12 -3.65 -8.64
N ASP A 36 -12.50 -4.14 -9.82
CA ASP A 36 -11.93 -5.35 -10.47
C ASP A 36 -10.45 -5.21 -10.85
N THR A 37 -9.91 -3.99 -10.90
CA THR A 37 -8.51 -3.71 -11.25
C THR A 37 -7.62 -3.36 -10.05
N LEU A 38 -8.17 -3.30 -8.84
CA LEU A 38 -7.48 -2.85 -7.63
C LEU A 38 -6.79 -3.91 -6.74
N PRO A 39 -7.11 -5.22 -6.76
CA PRO A 39 -6.59 -6.16 -5.75
C PRO A 39 -5.06 -6.16 -5.60
N TRP A 40 -4.31 -6.17 -6.71
CA TRP A 40 -2.84 -6.11 -6.70
C TRP A 40 -2.29 -4.84 -6.01
N GLN A 41 -2.99 -3.71 -6.17
CA GLN A 41 -2.59 -2.43 -5.60
C GLN A 41 -2.85 -2.39 -4.09
N MET A 42 -3.85 -3.12 -3.60
CA MET A 42 -4.16 -3.21 -2.16
C MET A 42 -3.03 -3.89 -1.38
N ILE A 43 -2.35 -4.88 -1.97
CA ILE A 43 -1.16 -5.51 -1.38
C ILE A 43 -0.08 -4.46 -1.12
N ARG A 44 0.21 -3.64 -2.14
CA ARG A 44 1.28 -2.62 -2.09
C ARG A 44 0.96 -1.52 -1.10
N ILE A 45 -0.30 -1.09 -1.01
CA ILE A 45 -0.73 -0.11 -0.03
C ILE A 45 -0.73 -0.66 1.40
N GLY A 46 -1.07 -1.94 1.60
CA GLY A 46 -0.93 -2.59 2.90
C GLY A 46 0.51 -2.61 3.40
N LEU A 47 1.48 -2.90 2.52
CA LEU A 47 2.91 -2.83 2.83
C LEU A 47 3.34 -1.40 3.22
N LEU A 48 2.90 -0.40 2.45
CA LEU A 48 3.22 1.00 2.74
C LEU A 48 2.60 1.47 4.06
N ALA A 49 1.35 1.08 4.36
CA ALA A 49 0.68 1.41 5.61
C ALA A 49 1.43 0.85 6.83
N ALA A 50 1.90 -0.41 6.73
CA ALA A 50 2.70 -1.02 7.78
C ALA A 50 4.04 -0.30 7.97
N MET A 51 4.73 0.08 6.88
CA MET A 51 5.96 0.87 6.97
C MET A 51 5.71 2.26 7.57
N ARG A 52 4.63 2.94 7.19
CA ARG A 52 4.25 4.24 7.74
C ARG A 52 4.00 4.15 9.23
N SER A 53 3.27 3.12 9.67
CA SER A 53 3.00 2.89 11.09
C SER A 53 4.30 2.69 11.89
N LYS A 54 5.25 1.91 11.37
CA LYS A 54 6.58 1.73 12.01
C LYS A 54 7.33 3.05 12.15
N VAL A 55 7.39 3.86 11.09
CA VAL A 55 8.07 5.18 11.10
C VAL A 55 7.39 6.15 12.08
N LYS A 56 6.06 6.14 12.14
CA LYS A 56 5.30 7.03 13.03
C LYS A 56 5.18 6.50 14.45
N GLN A 57 5.53 5.25 14.68
CA GLN A 57 5.35 4.52 15.94
C GLN A 57 3.92 4.68 16.49
N ALA A 58 2.95 4.64 15.58
CA ALA A 58 1.54 4.92 15.87
C ALA A 58 0.62 4.20 14.87
N CYS A 59 -0.68 4.14 15.21
CA CYS A 59 -1.67 3.57 14.32
C CYS A 59 -1.80 4.39 13.03
N VAL A 60 -1.81 3.71 11.89
CA VAL A 60 -2.12 4.29 10.57
C VAL A 60 -3.44 3.70 10.09
N GLY A 61 -4.33 4.56 9.59
CA GLY A 61 -5.59 4.14 9.01
C GLY A 61 -5.46 3.81 7.53
N ALA A 62 -6.27 2.88 7.04
CA ALA A 62 -6.57 2.69 5.63
C ALA A 62 -8.08 2.69 5.43
N MET A 63 -8.58 3.59 4.59
CA MET A 63 -10.00 3.65 4.24
C MET A 63 -10.20 3.17 2.81
N ILE A 64 -10.99 2.10 2.65
CA ILE A 64 -11.37 1.55 1.35
C ILE A 64 -12.70 2.20 0.93
N THR A 65 -12.64 3.07 -0.07
CA THR A 65 -13.80 3.81 -0.57
C THR A 65 -13.43 4.55 -1.85
N ALA A 66 -14.39 4.72 -2.76
CA ALA A 66 -14.30 5.73 -3.81
C ALA A 66 -15.27 6.91 -3.61
N SER A 67 -15.81 7.10 -2.41
CA SER A 67 -16.66 8.23 -2.03
C SER A 67 -17.84 8.42 -2.98
N HIS A 68 -17.85 9.49 -3.79
CA HIS A 68 -18.92 9.80 -4.74
C HIS A 68 -18.76 9.15 -6.12
N ASN A 69 -17.70 8.37 -6.36
CA ASN A 69 -17.50 7.67 -7.62
C ASN A 69 -18.61 6.63 -7.88
N PRO A 70 -18.86 6.24 -9.14
CA PRO A 70 -19.78 5.14 -9.48
C PRO A 70 -19.53 3.86 -8.68
N GLU A 71 -20.55 3.04 -8.46
CA GLU A 71 -20.50 1.82 -7.62
C GLU A 71 -19.39 0.85 -8.02
N GLN A 72 -19.14 0.70 -9.33
CA GLN A 72 -18.09 -0.17 -9.86
C GLN A 72 -16.66 0.29 -9.56
N ASP A 73 -16.47 1.52 -9.10
CA ASP A 73 -15.17 2.02 -8.68
C ASP A 73 -14.94 1.72 -7.19
N ASN A 74 -13.68 1.56 -6.82
CA ASN A 74 -13.30 1.59 -5.41
C ASN A 74 -11.95 2.32 -5.28
N GLY A 75 -11.38 2.32 -4.09
CA GLY A 75 -10.13 2.99 -3.84
C GLY A 75 -9.62 2.75 -2.45
N VAL A 76 -8.42 3.23 -2.19
CA VAL A 76 -7.81 3.20 -0.86
C VAL A 76 -7.03 4.49 -0.63
N LYS A 77 -7.19 5.06 0.56
CA LYS A 77 -6.35 6.16 1.06
C LYS A 77 -5.83 5.84 2.45
N LEU A 78 -4.59 6.23 2.71
CA LEU A 78 -3.98 6.15 4.03
C LEU A 78 -4.28 7.39 4.87
N ILE A 79 -4.43 7.18 6.17
CA ILE A 79 -4.73 8.19 7.18
C ILE A 79 -3.60 8.14 8.21
N ASP A 80 -2.96 9.28 8.41
CA ASP A 80 -1.89 9.42 9.39
C ASP A 80 -2.42 9.51 10.83
N PRO A 81 -1.56 9.40 11.86
CA PRO A 81 -2.01 9.12 13.23
C PRO A 81 -2.98 10.11 13.87
N TYR A 82 -3.00 11.37 13.44
CA TYR A 82 -3.93 12.38 13.97
C TYR A 82 -5.21 12.52 13.13
N GLY A 83 -5.46 11.60 12.20
CA GLY A 83 -6.63 11.61 11.32
C GLY A 83 -6.45 12.45 10.06
N GLU A 84 -5.26 13.02 9.85
CA GLU A 84 -4.88 13.74 8.66
C GLU A 84 -4.64 12.81 7.47
N MET A 85 -4.62 13.39 6.26
CA MET A 85 -4.21 12.65 5.07
C MET A 85 -2.75 12.21 5.21
N LEU A 86 -2.39 11.12 4.53
CA LEU A 86 -1.00 10.73 4.37
C LEU A 86 -0.14 11.94 3.97
N ASP A 87 0.97 12.14 4.68
CA ASP A 87 1.98 13.12 4.33
C ASP A 87 2.35 13.05 2.84
N GLN A 88 2.31 14.18 2.14
CA GLN A 88 2.55 14.25 0.70
C GLN A 88 3.92 13.69 0.29
N THR A 89 4.91 13.77 1.17
CA THR A 89 6.24 13.18 0.92
C THR A 89 6.20 11.65 0.81
N TRP A 90 5.14 11.01 1.29
CA TRP A 90 4.93 9.55 1.20
C TRP A 90 4.15 9.11 -0.03
N GLU A 91 3.48 10.03 -0.74
CA GLU A 91 2.79 9.71 -1.99
C GLU A 91 3.77 9.19 -3.05
N VAL A 92 5.02 9.69 -3.04
CA VAL A 92 6.08 9.19 -3.94
C VAL A 92 6.39 7.71 -3.69
N TYR A 93 6.37 7.25 -2.45
CA TYR A 93 6.58 5.83 -2.13
C TYR A 93 5.41 4.98 -2.59
N ALA A 94 4.17 5.47 -2.44
CA ALA A 94 2.98 4.79 -2.96
C ALA A 94 3.03 4.64 -4.48
N ASN A 95 3.40 5.72 -5.18
CA ASN A 95 3.55 5.74 -6.63
C ASN A 95 4.66 4.81 -7.11
N ASN A 96 5.85 4.91 -6.50
CA ASN A 96 6.99 4.06 -6.84
C ASN A 96 6.65 2.58 -6.63
N LEU A 97 6.03 2.23 -5.50
CA LEU A 97 5.56 0.88 -5.26
C LEU A 97 4.58 0.42 -6.33
N SER A 98 3.63 1.25 -6.79
CA SER A 98 2.67 0.91 -7.86
C SER A 98 3.33 0.69 -9.23
N MET A 99 4.44 1.39 -9.50
CA MET A 99 5.14 1.28 -10.79
C MET A 99 5.90 -0.04 -10.94
N LEU A 100 6.38 -0.65 -9.86
CA LEU A 100 7.13 -1.91 -9.91
C LEU A 100 6.32 -3.04 -10.55
N ASP A 101 6.98 -4.01 -11.17
CA ASP A 101 6.33 -5.24 -11.61
C ASP A 101 6.26 -6.26 -10.47
N ASP A 102 5.50 -7.33 -10.66
CA ASP A 102 5.33 -8.39 -9.64
C ASP A 102 6.51 -9.36 -9.56
N ASP A 103 7.69 -8.92 -10.01
CA ASP A 103 8.93 -9.63 -9.71
C ASP A 103 9.22 -9.50 -8.20
N ILE A 104 9.10 -10.62 -7.50
CA ILE A 104 9.32 -10.69 -6.06
C ILE A 104 10.73 -10.25 -5.65
N HIS A 105 11.75 -10.43 -6.48
CA HIS A 105 13.11 -9.99 -6.17
C HIS A 105 13.18 -8.47 -6.21
N VAL A 106 12.68 -7.85 -7.28
CA VAL A 106 12.66 -6.40 -7.44
C VAL A 106 11.84 -5.73 -6.34
N LEU A 107 10.63 -6.22 -6.08
CA LEU A 107 9.78 -5.66 -5.04
C LEU A 107 10.40 -5.82 -3.66
N TRP A 108 10.98 -6.99 -3.34
CA TRP A 108 11.62 -7.25 -2.06
C TRP A 108 12.82 -6.34 -1.82
N ASP A 109 13.70 -6.20 -2.81
CA ASP A 109 14.91 -5.37 -2.71
C ASP A 109 14.53 -3.89 -2.56
N TYR A 110 13.47 -3.45 -3.24
CA TYR A 110 12.91 -2.12 -3.04
C TYR A 110 12.41 -1.91 -1.61
N LEU A 111 11.65 -2.87 -1.06
CA LEU A 111 11.14 -2.79 0.31
C LEU A 111 12.28 -2.76 1.34
N GLU A 112 13.35 -3.55 1.16
CA GLU A 112 14.52 -3.53 2.05
C GLU A 112 15.30 -2.21 1.95
N THR A 113 15.44 -1.67 0.75
CA THR A 113 16.04 -0.35 0.51
C THR A 113 15.23 0.73 1.21
N LEU A 114 13.90 0.71 1.05
CA LEU A 114 13.01 1.69 1.66
C LEU A 114 13.03 1.60 3.19
N MET A 115 13.02 0.39 3.76
CA MET A 115 13.18 0.20 5.21
C MET A 115 14.49 0.81 5.72
N THR A 116 15.59 0.60 4.99
CA THR A 116 16.89 1.17 5.36
C THR A 116 16.88 2.70 5.29
N GLN A 117 16.33 3.27 4.21
CA GLN A 117 16.21 4.72 4.02
C GLN A 117 15.36 5.40 5.10
N LEU A 118 14.28 4.72 5.53
CA LEU A 118 13.35 5.21 6.53
C LEU A 118 13.74 4.82 7.97
N ASN A 119 14.90 4.19 8.15
CA ASN A 119 15.39 3.70 9.44
C ASN A 119 14.40 2.78 10.17
N ILE A 120 13.67 1.95 9.42
CA ILE A 120 12.71 0.98 9.93
C ILE A 120 13.44 -0.29 10.35
N GLN A 121 13.24 -0.72 11.59
CA GLN A 121 13.75 -2.00 12.07
C GLN A 121 12.75 -3.14 11.78
N PRO A 122 13.22 -4.36 11.47
CA PRO A 122 12.33 -5.49 11.21
C PRO A 122 11.36 -5.81 12.36
N HIS A 123 11.78 -5.54 13.60
CA HIS A 123 11.03 -5.83 14.82
C HIS A 123 10.14 -4.69 15.31
N ASP A 124 10.16 -3.53 14.64
CA ASP A 124 9.24 -2.44 14.99
C ASP A 124 7.79 -2.91 14.88
N GLU A 125 6.93 -2.53 15.81
CA GLU A 125 5.52 -2.86 15.72
C GLU A 125 4.83 -2.03 14.63
N ALA A 126 3.91 -2.66 13.90
CA ALA A 126 3.04 -1.97 12.93
C ALA A 126 1.60 -2.19 13.33
N ILE A 127 0.84 -1.10 13.47
CA ILE A 127 -0.57 -1.11 13.83
C ILE A 127 -1.33 -0.40 12.70
N VAL A 128 -2.11 -1.16 11.94
CA VAL A 128 -2.93 -0.64 10.84
C VAL A 128 -4.39 -0.92 11.13
N ALA A 129 -5.21 0.13 11.14
CA ALA A 129 -6.66 0.03 11.25
C ALA A 129 -7.30 0.18 9.87
N ILE A 130 -8.23 -0.71 9.53
CA ILE A 130 -8.89 -0.72 8.22
C ILE A 130 -10.38 -0.49 8.40
N ALA A 131 -10.96 0.36 7.55
CA ALA A 131 -12.40 0.56 7.42
C ALA A 131 -12.77 0.64 5.93
N TYR A 132 -14.05 0.37 5.62
CA TYR A 132 -14.57 0.39 4.26
C TYR A 132 -16.01 0.91 4.21
N ASP A 133 -16.45 1.40 3.04
CA ASP A 133 -17.83 1.81 2.80
C ASP A 133 -18.71 0.63 2.36
N THR A 134 -19.88 0.88 1.77
CA THR A 134 -20.87 -0.16 1.41
C THR A 134 -20.80 -0.60 -0.05
N ARG A 135 -19.69 -0.36 -0.75
CA ARG A 135 -19.47 -0.83 -2.13
C ARG A 135 -19.34 -2.33 -2.22
#